data_AF-A0ABD3N0H3-F1
#
_entry.id   AF-A0ABD3N0H3-F1
#
_cell.length_a   1.000
_cell.length_b   1.000
_cell.length_c   1.000
_cell.angle_alpha   90.00
_cell.angle_beta   90.00
_cell.angle_gamma   90.00
#
_symmetry.space_group_name_H-M   'P 1'
#
loop_
_entity.id
_entity.type
_entity.pdbx_description
1 polymer ?
#
loop_
_entity_poly.entity_id
_entity_poly.type
_entity_poly.pdbx_seq_one_letter_code
_entity_poly.pdbx_strand_id
1 'polypeptide(L)'
;MNQMIRQSHRLLRLARPTRSMHTSASLLAAPEYYVSGVTPDQIASNPALAEYYRANFGSWESDPDVFIKQAEVQPIEVEEIATDEHAPIVPPQYNARGIRPLVAYARLPGKEEGSRNCHKMRNPYQTNLPNIDYFPLIPGIVRGSDPTQNIISVDPTSKILIKTPWFEIQRELDRYHHSFQCRVYALTIYSDQDCHVSYHKSKQNVPPPQWNVCQDSMTITEIPPPPPPILPKRTPLVENMLVIPTDLQMHPVDHMAFCLNFLRYHPSKPIKLPIRTINEEESPAMKRGGFLAFANKTIECLIDVDAVIPEFIPLECTGLRQKDVVRRDRLVLPQGVTIHPRVGEDYLVGSVFGAKGGGAVVVEEEDEKKKKK
;
A
#
# COMPACT_ATOMS: atom_id res chain seq x y z
N MET A 1 10.39 46.50 -47.02
CA MET A 1 11.05 45.33 -47.63
C MET A 1 11.71 44.56 -46.51
N ASN A 2 10.89 43.81 -45.78
CA ASN A 2 10.76 42.34 -45.90
C ASN A 2 11.84 41.66 -45.06
N GLN A 3 11.56 40.72 -44.17
CA GLN A 3 10.32 40.15 -43.61
C GLN A 3 10.85 39.01 -42.72
N MET A 4 10.26 38.80 -41.53
CA MET A 4 10.22 37.52 -40.80
C MET A 4 11.58 36.96 -40.31
N ILE A 5 11.77 36.56 -39.05
CA ILE A 5 11.18 35.39 -38.35
C ILE A 5 11.48 35.69 -36.86
N ARG A 6 10.57 36.17 -36.01
CA ARG A 6 9.48 35.50 -35.27
C ARG A 6 9.81 34.12 -34.69
N GLN A 7 9.70 34.05 -33.35
CA GLN A 7 9.29 32.90 -32.51
C GLN A 7 10.40 31.86 -32.26
N SER A 8 10.63 31.27 -31.09
CA SER A 8 10.07 31.36 -29.73
C SER A 8 10.81 30.28 -28.91
N HIS A 9 11.65 30.64 -27.95
CA HIS A 9 12.22 29.64 -27.03
C HIS A 9 11.20 29.32 -25.93
N ARG A 10 10.31 28.37 -26.23
CA ARG A 10 9.40 27.75 -25.25
C ARG A 10 10.08 26.47 -24.75
N LEU A 11 10.62 26.52 -23.54
CA LEU A 11 11.13 25.37 -22.80
C LEU A 11 10.01 24.33 -22.64
N LEU A 12 10.08 23.23 -23.39
CA LEU A 12 9.21 22.07 -23.21
C LEU A 12 9.74 21.24 -22.04
N ARG A 13 8.97 21.23 -20.94
CA ARG A 13 9.03 20.21 -19.89
C ARG A 13 8.89 18.84 -20.53
N LEU A 14 9.92 18.00 -20.44
CA LEU A 14 9.79 16.57 -20.72
C LEU A 14 8.89 15.94 -19.65
N ALA A 15 7.75 15.42 -20.08
CA ALA A 15 6.85 14.63 -19.26
C ALA A 15 7.55 13.33 -18.83
N ARG A 16 7.42 12.97 -17.55
CA ARG A 16 7.81 11.65 -17.04
C ARG A 16 6.92 10.58 -17.66
N PRO A 17 7.44 9.43 -18.12
CA PRO A 17 6.58 8.32 -18.49
C PRO A 17 5.96 7.71 -17.22
N THR A 18 4.63 7.72 -17.18
CA THR A 18 3.82 6.93 -16.28
C THR A 18 3.94 5.45 -16.64
N ARG A 19 4.24 4.63 -15.64
CA ARG A 19 4.32 3.18 -15.76
C ARG A 19 2.90 2.61 -15.83
N SER A 20 2.48 2.05 -16.97
CA SER A 20 1.34 1.13 -17.01
C SER A 20 1.85 -0.30 -16.80
N MET A 21 1.06 -1.07 -16.06
CA MET A 21 1.26 -2.50 -15.88
C MET A 21 1.06 -3.26 -17.20
N HIS A 22 1.81 -4.35 -17.31
CA HIS A 22 1.66 -5.48 -18.24
C HIS A 22 1.22 -5.19 -19.68
N THR A 23 2.19 -5.10 -20.57
CA THR A 23 2.02 -5.53 -21.96
C THR A 23 3.27 -6.27 -22.40
N SER A 24 3.07 -7.47 -22.93
CA SER A 24 4.05 -8.18 -23.77
C SER A 24 4.63 -7.20 -24.79
N ALA A 25 5.96 -7.18 -24.94
CA ALA A 25 6.63 -6.36 -25.94
C ALA A 25 5.98 -6.59 -27.32
N SER A 26 5.65 -5.50 -28.00
CA SER A 26 5.01 -5.53 -29.32
C SER A 26 5.88 -6.28 -30.33
N LEU A 27 5.27 -7.26 -31.01
CA LEU A 27 5.77 -8.09 -32.12
C LEU A 27 6.29 -7.32 -33.36
N LEU A 28 6.51 -6.01 -33.27
CA LEU A 28 6.76 -5.12 -34.41
C LEU A 28 8.18 -4.51 -34.45
N ALA A 29 9.10 -4.96 -33.60
CA ALA A 29 10.44 -4.37 -33.54
C ALA A 29 11.42 -4.87 -34.63
N ALA A 30 11.11 -5.95 -35.35
CA ALA A 30 11.93 -6.44 -36.46
C ALA A 30 11.08 -7.28 -37.45
N PRO A 31 10.51 -6.68 -38.50
CA PRO A 31 9.66 -7.39 -39.47
C PRO A 31 10.43 -8.41 -40.34
N GLU A 32 11.77 -8.42 -40.26
CA GLU A 32 12.65 -9.26 -41.08
C GLU A 32 12.72 -10.72 -40.62
N TYR A 33 12.26 -11.01 -39.40
CA TYR A 33 12.51 -12.31 -38.73
C TYR A 33 11.27 -13.15 -38.42
N TYR A 34 10.05 -12.71 -38.77
CA TYR A 34 8.83 -13.42 -38.34
C TYR A 34 7.77 -13.56 -39.44
N VAL A 35 7.75 -14.73 -40.07
CA VAL A 35 6.50 -15.39 -40.44
C VAL A 35 6.43 -16.70 -39.66
N SER A 36 6.13 -16.60 -38.36
CA SER A 36 5.94 -17.78 -37.52
C SER A 36 4.57 -18.41 -37.82
N GLY A 37 4.55 -19.71 -38.11
CA GLY A 37 3.31 -20.50 -38.16
C GLY A 37 2.84 -20.95 -39.54
N VAL A 38 3.62 -20.71 -40.60
CA VAL A 38 3.33 -21.30 -41.91
C VAL A 38 3.87 -22.73 -41.93
N THR A 39 2.98 -23.69 -42.15
CA THR A 39 3.33 -25.11 -42.32
C THR A 39 3.76 -25.40 -43.77
N PRO A 40 4.61 -26.43 -44.02
CA PRO A 40 5.02 -26.80 -45.38
C PRO A 40 3.82 -27.11 -46.28
N ASP A 41 2.75 -27.68 -45.73
CA ASP A 41 1.49 -27.96 -46.44
C ASP A 41 0.80 -26.67 -46.93
N GLN A 42 0.87 -25.59 -46.15
CA GLN A 42 0.31 -24.29 -46.51
C GLN A 42 1.13 -23.60 -47.62
N ILE A 43 2.45 -23.78 -47.64
CA ILE A 43 3.32 -23.29 -48.72
C ILE A 43 3.02 -24.04 -50.02
N ALA A 44 2.84 -25.37 -49.95
CA ALA A 44 2.46 -26.18 -51.11
C ALA A 44 1.07 -25.83 -51.65
N SER A 45 0.14 -25.42 -50.78
CA SER A 45 -1.22 -25.06 -51.17
C SER A 45 -1.35 -23.69 -51.85
N ASN A 46 -0.41 -22.76 -51.61
CA ASN A 46 -0.52 -21.38 -52.07
C ASN A 46 0.72 -20.95 -52.90
N PRO A 47 0.59 -20.84 -54.24
CA PRO A 47 1.72 -20.57 -55.13
C PRO A 47 2.34 -19.18 -54.91
N ALA A 48 1.55 -18.18 -54.53
CA ALA A 48 2.07 -16.83 -54.25
C ALA A 48 2.96 -16.81 -53.01
N LEU A 49 2.65 -17.69 -52.04
CA LEU A 49 3.43 -17.84 -50.82
C LEU A 49 4.77 -18.54 -51.16
N ALA A 50 4.74 -19.62 -51.94
CA ALA A 50 5.95 -20.29 -52.41
C ALA A 50 6.88 -19.37 -53.23
N GLU A 51 6.35 -18.51 -54.11
CA GLU A 51 7.14 -17.52 -54.86
C GLU A 51 7.79 -16.48 -53.95
N TYR A 52 7.06 -15.98 -52.95
CA TYR A 52 7.60 -15.04 -51.97
C TYR A 52 8.78 -15.65 -51.18
N TYR A 53 8.66 -16.90 -50.75
CA TYR A 53 9.76 -17.57 -50.02
C TYR A 53 10.96 -17.84 -50.94
N ARG A 54 10.74 -18.24 -52.20
CA ARG A 54 11.80 -18.46 -53.18
C ARG A 54 12.57 -17.19 -53.53
N ALA A 55 11.91 -16.04 -53.55
CA ALA A 55 12.53 -14.75 -53.87
C ALA A 55 13.34 -14.17 -52.70
N ASN A 56 12.92 -14.41 -51.46
CA ASN A 56 13.51 -13.78 -50.28
C ASN A 56 14.49 -14.70 -49.52
N PHE A 57 14.37 -16.03 -49.66
CA PHE A 57 15.17 -17.00 -48.91
C PHE A 57 15.74 -18.06 -49.86
N GLY A 58 17.05 -18.18 -49.97
CA GLY A 58 17.71 -19.05 -50.96
C GLY A 58 17.75 -20.55 -50.63
N SER A 59 17.53 -20.94 -49.37
CA SER A 59 17.76 -22.31 -48.86
C SER A 59 16.53 -22.94 -48.18
N TRP A 60 15.33 -22.46 -48.48
CA TRP A 60 14.09 -22.89 -47.79
C TRP A 60 13.62 -24.31 -48.17
N GLU A 61 14.02 -24.84 -49.33
CA GLU A 61 13.65 -26.18 -49.80
C GLU A 61 14.50 -27.30 -49.19
N SER A 62 15.68 -26.98 -48.66
CA SER A 62 16.69 -27.99 -48.30
C SER A 62 16.64 -28.43 -46.83
N ASP A 63 16.25 -27.55 -45.89
CA ASP A 63 16.18 -27.85 -44.46
C ASP A 63 15.06 -27.05 -43.76
N PRO A 64 13.80 -27.53 -43.76
CA PRO A 64 12.69 -26.84 -43.10
C PRO A 64 12.81 -26.80 -41.56
N ASP A 65 13.58 -27.71 -40.96
CA ASP A 65 13.72 -27.85 -39.50
C ASP A 65 14.62 -26.79 -38.85
N VAL A 66 15.44 -26.06 -39.62
CA VAL A 66 16.23 -24.93 -39.08
C VAL A 66 15.32 -23.77 -38.68
N PHE A 67 14.14 -23.64 -39.30
CA PHE A 67 13.12 -22.65 -38.94
C PHE A 67 12.27 -23.08 -37.72
N ILE A 68 12.27 -24.37 -37.34
CA ILE A 68 11.52 -24.92 -36.20
C ILE A 68 12.42 -25.12 -34.98
N LYS A 69 13.60 -24.51 -34.95
CA LYS A 69 14.13 -24.13 -33.65
C LYS A 69 13.24 -23.00 -33.16
N GLN A 70 12.19 -23.36 -32.40
CA GLN A 70 11.79 -22.54 -31.27
C GLN A 70 13.10 -22.03 -30.72
N ALA A 71 13.33 -20.71 -30.79
CA ALA A 71 14.45 -20.13 -30.06
C ALA A 71 14.40 -20.84 -28.71
N GLU A 72 15.44 -21.63 -28.38
CA GLU A 72 15.54 -22.18 -27.05
C GLU A 72 15.36 -20.93 -26.21
N VAL A 73 14.19 -20.81 -25.61
CA VAL A 73 13.92 -19.79 -24.63
C VAL A 73 14.86 -20.27 -23.56
N GLN A 74 16.11 -19.78 -23.63
CA GLN A 74 17.02 -19.71 -22.50
C GLN A 74 16.06 -19.35 -21.38
N PRO A 75 15.78 -20.29 -20.44
CA PRO A 75 14.81 -20.01 -19.41
C PRO A 75 15.24 -18.65 -18.91
N ILE A 76 14.34 -17.66 -19.04
CA ILE A 76 14.63 -16.36 -18.49
C ILE A 76 15.01 -16.72 -17.07
N GLU A 77 16.29 -16.59 -16.74
CA GLU A 77 16.70 -16.62 -15.36
C GLU A 77 15.89 -15.46 -14.82
N VAL A 78 14.75 -15.81 -14.24
CA VAL A 78 14.07 -14.95 -13.31
C VAL A 78 15.15 -14.87 -12.26
N GLU A 79 16.05 -13.88 -12.40
CA GLU A 79 16.90 -13.44 -11.32
C GLU A 79 15.93 -13.41 -10.16
N GLU A 80 16.10 -14.36 -9.23
CA GLU A 80 15.28 -14.44 -8.04
C GLU A 80 15.23 -13.01 -7.56
N ILE A 81 14.04 -12.40 -7.58
CA ILE A 81 13.89 -10.98 -7.25
C ILE A 81 14.58 -10.87 -5.92
N ALA A 82 15.79 -10.29 -5.90
CA ALA A 82 16.72 -10.45 -4.80
C ALA A 82 15.92 -10.11 -3.56
N THR A 83 15.60 -11.11 -2.75
CA THR A 83 14.72 -10.90 -1.60
C THR A 83 15.44 -9.87 -0.79
N ASP A 84 14.90 -8.64 -0.74
CA ASP A 84 15.55 -7.50 -0.11
C ASP A 84 16.06 -7.98 1.25
N GLU A 85 17.37 -8.23 1.41
CA GLU A 85 17.90 -8.91 2.59
C GLU A 85 17.66 -8.11 3.88
N HIS A 86 17.28 -6.85 3.71
CA HIS A 86 16.97 -5.91 4.76
C HIS A 86 15.46 -5.78 5.03
N ALA A 87 14.58 -6.42 4.26
CA ALA A 87 13.15 -6.38 4.53
C ALA A 87 12.84 -7.03 5.90
N PRO A 88 11.91 -6.46 6.69
CA PRO A 88 11.50 -7.07 7.94
C PRO A 88 10.87 -8.44 7.67
N ILE A 89 11.47 -9.49 8.25
CA ILE A 89 10.98 -10.86 8.12
C ILE A 89 9.80 -11.03 9.07
N VAL A 90 8.61 -11.20 8.48
CA VAL A 90 7.38 -11.46 9.24
C VAL A 90 7.13 -12.97 9.27
N PRO A 91 6.83 -13.55 10.44
CA PRO A 91 6.45 -14.95 10.55
C PRO A 91 5.28 -15.29 9.61
N PRO A 92 5.28 -16.45 8.92
CA PRO A 92 4.21 -16.84 8.00
C PRO A 92 2.81 -16.81 8.66
N GLN A 93 2.75 -17.10 9.96
CA GLN A 93 1.52 -17.05 10.77
C GLN A 93 0.89 -15.66 10.79
N TYR A 94 1.69 -14.59 10.88
CA TYR A 94 1.19 -13.21 10.90
C TYR A 94 0.71 -12.78 9.51
N ASN A 95 1.40 -13.23 8.45
CA ASN A 95 0.95 -12.99 7.07
C ASN A 95 -0.40 -13.67 6.81
N ALA A 96 -0.60 -14.90 7.28
CA ALA A 96 -1.87 -15.60 7.17
C ALA A 96 -3.03 -14.86 7.86
N ARG A 97 -2.75 -14.13 8.94
CA ARG A 97 -3.73 -13.30 9.67
C ARG A 97 -3.99 -11.93 9.04
N GLY A 98 -3.28 -11.56 7.97
CA GLY A 98 -3.37 -10.25 7.33
C GLY A 98 -2.64 -9.12 8.09
N ILE A 99 -1.69 -9.49 8.96
CA ILE A 99 -0.85 -8.55 9.72
C ILE A 99 0.32 -8.10 8.85
N ARG A 100 0.54 -6.79 8.75
CA ARG A 100 1.62 -6.23 7.93
C ARG A 100 2.83 -5.83 8.77
N PRO A 101 4.06 -5.91 8.24
CA PRO A 101 5.24 -5.40 8.93
C PRO A 101 5.24 -3.87 8.99
N LEU A 102 5.80 -3.34 10.07
CA LEU A 102 6.25 -1.96 10.19
C LEU A 102 7.66 -1.93 10.81
N VAL A 103 8.44 -0.92 10.43
CA VAL A 103 9.78 -0.70 10.98
C VAL A 103 9.80 0.57 11.82
N ALA A 104 10.44 0.47 12.98
CA ALA A 104 10.74 1.62 13.82
C ALA A 104 12.19 1.56 14.28
N TYR A 105 12.68 2.71 14.75
CA TYR A 105 13.98 2.84 15.38
C TYR A 105 13.79 3.31 16.82
N ALA A 106 14.60 2.77 17.73
CA ALA A 106 14.66 3.25 19.10
C ALA A 106 15.15 4.71 19.11
N ARG A 107 14.48 5.55 19.89
CA ARG A 107 14.95 6.92 20.15
C ARG A 107 15.96 6.92 21.27
N LEU A 108 16.97 7.78 21.14
CA LEU A 108 17.94 7.98 22.23
C LEU A 108 17.32 8.85 23.34
N PRO A 109 17.16 8.31 24.57
CA PRO A 109 16.60 9.07 25.66
C PRO A 109 17.48 10.29 25.99
N GLY A 110 16.85 11.42 26.33
CA GLY A 110 17.50 12.70 26.61
C GLY A 110 18.08 13.44 25.39
N LYS A 111 18.57 12.76 24.35
CA LYS A 111 19.15 13.40 23.15
C LYS A 111 18.11 13.80 22.12
N GLU A 112 17.15 12.91 21.87
CA GLU A 112 16.14 13.11 20.81
C GLU A 112 14.79 13.57 21.36
N GLU A 113 14.74 13.98 22.62
CA GLU A 113 13.52 14.40 23.31
C GLU A 113 13.25 15.90 23.20
N GLY A 114 12.00 16.29 23.48
CA GLY A 114 11.55 17.68 23.47
C GLY A 114 11.15 18.20 22.08
N SER A 115 10.43 19.32 22.07
CA SER A 115 9.79 19.88 20.87
C SER A 115 10.79 20.23 19.77
N ARG A 116 11.95 20.80 20.14
CA ARG A 116 12.97 21.22 19.17
C ARG A 116 13.61 20.03 18.47
N ASN A 117 13.99 18.99 19.21
CA ASN A 117 14.60 17.79 18.61
C ASN A 117 13.57 17.01 17.79
N CYS A 118 12.32 16.91 18.24
CA CYS A 118 11.23 16.36 17.44
C CYS A 118 11.01 17.12 16.12
N HIS A 119 11.14 18.44 16.12
CA HIS A 119 11.06 19.23 14.89
C HIS A 119 12.22 18.92 13.93
N LYS A 120 13.46 18.82 14.45
CA LYS A 120 14.63 18.44 13.65
C LYS A 120 14.49 17.04 13.02
N MET A 121 13.96 16.07 13.76
CA MET A 121 13.72 14.71 13.25
C MET A 121 12.75 14.67 12.08
N ARG A 122 11.71 15.52 12.09
CA ARG A 122 10.75 15.61 10.98
C ARG A 122 11.32 16.35 9.79
N ASN A 123 12.12 17.38 10.03
CA ASN A 123 12.66 18.28 9.01
C ASN A 123 14.20 18.22 8.94
N PRO A 124 14.79 17.07 8.53
CA PRO A 124 16.24 16.91 8.50
C PRO A 124 16.90 17.88 7.51
N TYR A 125 16.21 18.25 6.42
CA TYR A 125 16.75 19.15 5.38
C TYR A 125 16.93 20.60 5.85
N GLN A 126 16.20 21.05 6.88
CA GLN A 126 16.30 22.42 7.38
C GLN A 126 17.43 22.57 8.39
N THR A 127 17.87 21.47 8.99
CA THR A 127 19.05 21.44 9.82
C THR A 127 20.27 21.27 8.92
N ASN A 128 20.97 22.35 8.59
CA ASN A 128 22.25 22.36 7.86
C ASN A 128 23.37 21.63 8.65
N LEU A 129 23.14 20.41 9.12
CA LEU A 129 24.14 19.56 9.74
C LEU A 129 24.78 18.69 8.65
N PRO A 130 26.10 18.78 8.46
CA PRO A 130 26.79 17.89 7.53
C PRO A 130 26.71 16.44 8.02
N ASN A 131 26.56 15.48 7.09
CA ASN A 131 26.62 14.02 7.31
C ASN A 131 25.43 13.36 8.03
N ILE A 132 24.21 13.91 7.94
CA ILE A 132 23.01 13.30 8.51
C ILE A 132 22.11 12.85 7.35
N ASP A 133 22.38 11.65 6.82
CA ASP A 133 21.54 10.93 5.83
C ASP A 133 20.24 10.40 6.45
N TYR A 134 19.56 11.22 7.26
CA TYR A 134 18.30 10.85 7.87
C TYR A 134 17.16 11.44 7.02
N PHE A 135 16.26 10.57 6.58
CA PHE A 135 14.98 10.94 5.99
C PHE A 135 14.02 11.47 7.09
N PRO A 136 12.90 12.13 6.73
CA PRO A 136 11.90 12.57 7.70
C PRO A 136 11.41 11.43 8.60
N LEU A 137 11.57 11.61 9.91
CA LEU A 137 11.18 10.64 10.92
C LEU A 137 10.03 11.18 11.76
N ILE A 138 9.02 10.34 11.98
CA ILE A 138 7.87 10.64 12.81
C ILE A 138 8.17 10.14 14.23
N PRO A 139 8.18 11.03 15.24
CA PRO A 139 8.33 10.61 16.62
C PRO A 139 7.07 9.89 17.12
N GLY A 140 7.28 8.89 17.98
CA GLY A 140 6.22 8.07 18.53
C GLY A 140 6.60 7.39 19.84
N ILE A 141 5.62 6.74 20.46
CA ILE A 141 5.80 5.91 21.66
C ILE A 141 5.02 4.62 21.49
N VAL A 142 5.65 3.50 21.83
CA VAL A 142 4.96 2.21 22.03
C VAL A 142 4.60 2.10 23.51
N ARG A 143 3.31 1.93 23.79
CA ARG A 143 2.78 1.80 25.15
C ARG A 143 1.80 0.64 25.26
N GLY A 144 1.37 0.35 26.48
CA GLY A 144 0.36 -0.68 26.77
C GLY A 144 0.98 -1.90 27.45
N SER A 145 0.14 -2.63 28.16
CA SER A 145 0.53 -3.88 28.79
C SER A 145 0.61 -5.01 27.78
N ASP A 146 1.47 -5.97 28.07
CA ASP A 146 1.51 -7.26 27.41
C ASP A 146 1.61 -8.34 28.50
N PRO A 147 0.55 -9.14 28.72
CA PRO A 147 0.55 -10.15 29.76
C PRO A 147 1.55 -11.28 29.46
N THR A 148 1.87 -11.55 28.19
CA THR A 148 2.80 -12.64 27.82
C THR A 148 4.24 -12.33 28.23
N GLN A 149 4.62 -11.05 28.19
CA GLN A 149 5.94 -10.55 28.57
C GLN A 149 5.96 -9.97 29.99
N ASN A 150 4.89 -10.14 30.78
CA ASN A 150 4.70 -9.53 32.11
C ASN A 150 4.94 -8.01 32.13
N ILE A 151 4.59 -7.32 31.04
CA ILE A 151 4.75 -5.87 30.93
C ILE A 151 3.50 -5.19 31.47
N ILE A 152 3.64 -4.44 32.55
CA ILE A 152 2.55 -3.67 33.15
C ILE A 152 2.58 -2.25 32.59
N SER A 153 1.42 -1.69 32.25
CA SER A 153 1.32 -0.37 31.62
C SER A 153 1.69 0.80 32.55
N VAL A 154 1.67 0.57 33.86
CA VAL A 154 1.98 1.57 34.89
C VAL A 154 3.48 1.85 34.93
N ASP A 155 4.30 0.83 34.65
CA ASP A 155 5.75 0.95 34.74
C ASP A 155 6.27 1.87 33.63
N PRO A 156 7.11 2.87 33.97
CA PRO A 156 7.65 3.80 32.97
C PRO A 156 8.59 3.09 31.98
N THR A 157 9.27 2.03 32.41
CA THR A 157 10.14 1.17 31.59
C THR A 157 9.36 0.43 30.51
N SER A 158 8.04 0.26 30.66
CA SER A 158 7.19 -0.35 29.64
C SER A 158 7.07 0.53 28.40
N LYS A 159 7.31 1.84 28.48
CA LYS A 159 7.14 2.77 27.36
C LYS A 159 8.42 2.81 26.55
N ILE A 160 8.32 2.45 25.27
CA ILE A 160 9.46 2.49 24.35
C ILE A 160 9.31 3.72 23.47
N LEU A 161 10.27 4.64 23.54
CA LEU A 161 10.33 5.79 22.65
C LEU A 161 10.85 5.34 21.30
N ILE A 162 10.09 5.62 20.24
CA ILE A 162 10.43 5.19 18.89
C ILE A 162 10.35 6.35 17.91
N LYS A 163 11.00 6.17 16.77
CA LYS A 163 10.87 7.03 15.59
C LYS A 163 10.63 6.15 14.38
N THR A 164 9.59 6.46 13.62
CA THR A 164 9.18 5.69 12.44
C THR A 164 9.48 6.47 11.17
N PRO A 165 9.94 5.81 10.11
CA PRO A 165 10.07 6.45 8.81
C PRO A 165 8.75 7.02 8.29
N TRP A 166 8.78 8.27 7.83
CA TRP A 166 7.61 8.94 7.26
C TRP A 166 6.97 8.16 6.10
N PHE A 167 7.78 7.67 5.16
CA PHE A 167 7.28 7.02 3.94
C PHE A 167 6.60 5.66 4.22
N GLU A 168 7.00 4.95 5.28
CA GLU A 168 6.33 3.70 5.66
C GLU A 168 4.91 3.98 6.13
N ILE A 169 4.78 4.97 7.01
CA ILE A 169 3.48 5.40 7.52
C ILE A 169 2.63 5.99 6.40
N GLN A 170 3.21 6.81 5.53
CA GLN A 170 2.50 7.37 4.39
C GLN A 170 2.00 6.27 3.44
N ARG A 171 2.81 5.24 3.14
CA ARG A 171 2.40 4.12 2.30
C ARG A 171 1.21 3.36 2.88
N GLU A 172 1.20 3.14 4.20
CA GLU A 172 0.07 2.47 4.86
C GLU A 172 -1.16 3.39 4.99
N LEU A 173 -0.96 4.71 5.17
CA LEU A 173 -2.04 5.70 5.12
C LEU A 173 -2.65 5.83 3.74
N ASP A 174 -1.86 5.79 2.67
CA ASP A 174 -2.37 5.83 1.30
C ASP A 174 -3.12 4.54 0.96
N ARG A 175 -2.73 3.41 1.55
CA ARG A 175 -3.42 2.12 1.36
C ARG A 175 -4.74 2.05 2.11
N TYR A 176 -4.78 2.47 3.37
CA TYR A 176 -5.91 2.21 4.28
C TYR A 176 -6.67 3.46 4.72
N HIS A 177 -6.14 4.65 4.43
CA HIS A 177 -6.70 5.94 4.83
C HIS A 177 -7.11 5.95 6.31
N HIS A 178 -8.41 6.12 6.59
CA HIS A 178 -8.95 6.18 7.95
C HIS A 178 -8.89 4.85 8.71
N SER A 179 -8.85 3.72 8.00
CA SER A 179 -8.80 2.39 8.61
C SER A 179 -7.40 2.02 9.13
N PHE A 180 -6.38 2.84 8.83
CA PHE A 180 -5.00 2.63 9.27
C PHE A 180 -4.88 2.37 10.79
N GLN A 181 -5.60 3.15 11.61
CA GLN A 181 -5.58 3.04 13.07
C GLN A 181 -6.32 1.81 13.61
N CYS A 182 -7.15 1.17 12.79
CA CYS A 182 -7.97 0.02 13.18
C CYS A 182 -7.26 -1.33 12.96
N ARG A 183 -6.02 -1.31 12.45
CA ARG A 183 -5.28 -2.52 12.08
C ARG A 183 -4.19 -2.87 13.08
N VAL A 184 -3.86 -4.16 13.10
CA VAL A 184 -2.70 -4.70 13.79
C VAL A 184 -1.52 -4.79 12.83
N TYR A 185 -0.37 -4.32 13.29
CA TYR A 185 0.91 -4.40 12.58
C TYR A 185 1.92 -5.18 13.43
N ALA A 186 2.86 -5.84 12.75
CA ALA A 186 4.04 -6.44 13.36
C ALA A 186 5.18 -5.42 13.32
N LEU A 187 5.42 -4.74 14.44
CA LEU A 187 6.44 -3.71 14.56
C LEU A 187 7.78 -4.32 14.94
N THR A 188 8.79 -4.08 14.11
CA THR A 188 10.19 -4.42 14.40
C THR A 188 10.96 -3.15 14.74
N ILE A 189 11.61 -3.13 15.90
CA ILE A 189 12.35 -1.97 16.39
C ILE A 189 13.84 -2.25 16.26
N TYR A 190 14.55 -1.39 15.52
CA TYR A 190 16.01 -1.43 15.37
C TYR A 190 16.71 -0.37 16.23
N SER A 191 18.03 -0.46 16.30
CA SER A 191 18.87 0.55 16.95
C SER A 191 18.84 1.88 16.20
N ASP A 192 19.07 2.98 16.92
CA ASP A 192 19.23 4.33 16.34
C ASP A 192 20.29 4.38 15.22
N GLN A 193 21.38 3.63 15.39
CA GLN A 193 22.51 3.61 14.46
C GLN A 193 22.13 3.04 13.07
N ASP A 194 21.10 2.18 13.04
CA ASP A 194 20.62 1.54 11.81
C ASP A 194 19.59 2.42 11.06
N CYS A 195 19.35 3.65 11.54
CA CYS A 195 18.40 4.58 10.97
C CYS A 195 18.97 5.29 9.74
N HIS A 196 19.21 4.52 8.67
CA HIS A 196 19.78 5.00 7.42
C HIS A 196 18.85 4.78 6.21
N VAL A 197 18.82 5.74 5.27
CA VAL A 197 17.97 5.68 4.06
C VAL A 197 18.19 4.39 3.27
N SER A 198 19.43 3.92 3.17
CA SER A 198 19.78 2.78 2.32
C SER A 198 19.12 1.48 2.72
N TYR A 199 18.68 1.32 3.98
CA TYR A 199 17.94 0.13 4.41
C TYR A 199 16.47 0.10 3.94
N HIS A 200 15.97 1.22 3.43
CA HIS A 200 14.58 1.38 2.99
C HIS A 200 14.43 1.56 1.49
N LYS A 201 15.55 1.72 0.78
CA LYS A 201 15.58 1.77 -0.67
C LYS A 201 15.67 0.34 -1.20
N SER A 202 14.68 -0.08 -1.98
CA SER A 202 14.74 -1.34 -2.73
C SER A 202 15.82 -1.33 -3.81
N LYS A 203 16.24 -0.15 -4.27
CA LYS A 203 17.34 0.01 -5.22
C LYS A 203 18.32 1.05 -4.72
N GLN A 204 19.57 0.64 -4.57
CA GLN A 204 20.66 1.59 -4.35
C GLN A 204 20.91 2.37 -5.65
N ASN A 205 21.19 3.67 -5.53
CA ASN A 205 21.58 4.46 -6.69
C ASN A 205 22.96 4.00 -7.12
N VAL A 206 23.03 3.21 -8.18
CA VAL A 206 24.31 2.84 -8.78
C VAL A 206 24.86 4.07 -9.50
N PRO A 207 26.09 4.54 -9.17
CA PRO A 207 26.68 5.65 -9.90
C PRO A 207 26.84 5.27 -11.38
N PRO A 208 26.77 6.25 -12.31
CA PRO A 208 26.97 5.96 -13.71
C PRO A 208 28.36 5.37 -13.96
N PRO A 209 28.52 4.48 -14.96
CA PRO A 209 29.82 3.96 -15.35
C PRO A 209 30.75 5.10 -15.74
N GLN A 210 32.02 4.97 -15.36
CA GLN A 210 33.06 5.92 -15.76
C GLN A 210 33.71 5.43 -17.04
N TRP A 211 34.14 6.37 -17.87
CA TRP A 211 34.77 6.08 -19.16
C TRP A 211 36.22 6.52 -19.10
N ASN A 212 37.13 5.59 -19.37
CA ASN A 212 38.54 5.93 -19.52
C ASN A 212 38.92 5.86 -21.00
N VAL A 213 39.53 6.94 -21.50
CA VAL A 213 40.01 7.03 -22.88
C VAL A 213 41.51 6.78 -22.85
N CYS A 214 41.94 5.63 -23.39
CA CYS A 214 43.36 5.34 -23.51
C CYS A 214 43.95 6.19 -24.65
N GLN A 215 44.86 7.10 -24.31
CA GLN A 215 45.42 8.07 -25.27
C GLN A 215 46.30 7.42 -26.35
N ASP A 216 46.94 6.29 -26.02
CA ASP A 216 47.87 5.60 -26.92
C ASP A 216 47.18 4.68 -27.93
N SER A 217 46.03 4.11 -27.57
CA SER A 217 45.29 3.12 -28.38
C SER A 217 43.93 3.61 -28.87
N MET A 218 43.57 4.88 -28.62
CA MET A 218 42.28 5.51 -28.98
C MET A 218 41.04 4.66 -28.66
N THR A 219 41.13 3.84 -27.61
CA THR A 219 40.09 2.89 -27.22
C THR A 219 39.40 3.41 -25.96
N ILE A 220 38.08 3.41 -26.01
CA ILE A 220 37.21 3.81 -24.90
C ILE A 220 36.91 2.55 -24.10
N THR A 221 37.33 2.52 -22.84
CA THR A 221 37.05 1.39 -21.93
C THR A 221 36.04 1.83 -20.87
N GLU A 222 34.96 1.06 -20.75
CA GLU A 222 33.98 1.20 -19.66
C GLU A 222 34.58 0.67 -18.37
N ILE A 223 34.66 1.52 -17.35
CA ILE A 223 34.94 1.09 -15.98
C ILE A 223 33.59 0.86 -15.32
N PRO A 224 33.25 -0.40 -14.97
CA PRO A 224 32.00 -0.67 -14.27
C PRO A 224 32.00 0.09 -12.94
N PRO A 225 30.84 0.65 -12.53
CA PRO A 225 30.75 1.33 -11.25
C PRO A 225 31.14 0.36 -10.13
N PRO A 226 31.80 0.85 -9.06
CA PRO A 226 32.10 -0.01 -7.92
C PRO A 226 30.80 -0.65 -7.43
N PRO A 227 30.80 -1.96 -7.10
CA PRO A 227 29.63 -2.60 -6.53
C PRO A 227 29.23 -1.81 -5.29
N PRO A 228 27.94 -1.52 -5.13
CA PRO A 228 27.55 -0.61 -4.08
C PRO A 228 27.76 -1.29 -2.72
N PRO A 229 28.08 -0.52 -1.67
CA PRO A 229 28.48 -1.10 -0.39
C PRO A 229 27.35 -1.97 0.17
N ILE A 230 27.65 -3.25 0.41
CA ILE A 230 26.73 -4.17 1.08
C ILE A 230 26.58 -3.68 2.51
N LEU A 231 25.35 -3.28 2.88
CA LEU A 231 25.08 -2.81 4.22
C LEU A 231 25.13 -3.99 5.19
N PRO A 232 25.61 -3.80 6.43
CA PRO A 232 25.54 -4.84 7.44
C PRO A 232 24.08 -5.22 7.70
N LYS A 233 23.82 -6.49 8.02
CA LYS A 233 22.48 -6.94 8.40
C LYS A 233 22.07 -6.28 9.71
N ARG A 234 20.88 -5.71 9.75
CA ARG A 234 20.32 -5.07 10.96
C ARG A 234 19.94 -6.14 11.97
N THR A 235 20.30 -5.93 13.23
CA THR A 235 19.82 -6.76 14.33
C THR A 235 18.65 -6.06 15.02
N PRO A 236 17.45 -6.68 15.10
CA PRO A 236 16.32 -6.07 15.77
C PRO A 236 16.55 -6.06 17.30
N LEU A 237 16.25 -4.93 17.94
CA LEU A 237 16.17 -4.85 19.41
C LEU A 237 14.90 -5.53 19.92
N VAL A 238 13.80 -5.33 19.20
CA VAL A 238 12.51 -5.96 19.46
C VAL A 238 11.99 -6.48 18.13
N GLU A 239 11.76 -7.77 18.07
CA GLU A 239 11.30 -8.43 16.86
C GLU A 239 9.77 -8.62 16.88
N ASN A 240 9.11 -8.26 15.78
CA ASN A 240 7.74 -8.69 15.48
C ASN A 240 6.70 -8.44 16.60
N MET A 241 6.80 -7.30 17.29
CA MET A 241 5.86 -6.90 18.33
C MET A 241 4.50 -6.51 17.73
N LEU A 242 3.42 -7.14 18.17
CA LEU A 242 2.08 -6.81 17.69
C LEU A 242 1.60 -5.48 18.28
N VAL A 243 1.25 -4.54 17.41
CA VAL A 243 0.82 -3.20 17.80
C VAL A 243 -0.35 -2.69 16.98
N ILE A 244 -1.11 -1.77 17.56
CA ILE A 244 -2.19 -1.01 16.92
C ILE A 244 -1.83 0.48 16.96
N PRO A 245 -1.90 1.21 15.83
CA PRO A 245 -1.70 2.65 15.85
C PRO A 245 -2.93 3.35 16.44
N THR A 246 -2.78 4.13 17.51
CA THR A 246 -3.94 4.76 18.20
C THR A 246 -3.99 6.27 18.10
N ASP A 247 -2.84 6.94 18.21
CA ASP A 247 -2.79 8.41 18.25
C ASP A 247 -1.97 8.92 17.08
N LEU A 248 -2.55 8.85 15.88
CA LEU A 248 -1.99 9.51 14.71
C LEU A 248 -2.39 10.99 14.73
N GLN A 249 -1.40 11.86 14.89
CA GLN A 249 -1.58 13.29 14.73
C GLN A 249 -1.14 13.69 13.33
N MET A 250 -2.02 14.39 12.61
CA MET A 250 -1.73 14.93 11.29
C MET A 250 -1.49 16.42 11.40
N HIS A 251 -0.56 16.95 10.60
CA HIS A 251 -0.36 18.37 10.47
C HIS A 251 -1.59 19.01 9.80
N PRO A 252 -2.16 20.11 10.34
CA PRO A 252 -3.44 20.65 9.88
C PRO A 252 -3.39 21.27 8.48
N VAL A 253 -2.21 21.73 8.03
CA VAL A 253 -2.02 22.38 6.73
C VAL A 253 -1.42 21.40 5.72
N ASP A 254 -0.20 20.93 5.98
CA ASP A 254 0.52 20.01 5.10
C ASP A 254 -0.06 18.59 5.00
N HIS A 255 -0.99 18.22 5.88
CA HIS A 255 -1.56 16.86 5.96
C HIS A 255 -0.50 15.74 6.06
N MET A 256 0.67 16.04 6.63
CA MET A 256 1.71 15.06 6.93
C MET A 256 1.55 14.49 8.35
N ALA A 257 1.94 13.24 8.55
CA ALA A 257 1.95 12.59 9.85
C ALA A 257 2.98 13.26 10.77
N PHE A 258 2.49 13.80 11.88
CA PHE A 258 3.27 14.62 12.82
C PHE A 258 3.74 13.82 14.04
N CYS A 259 2.90 12.94 14.55
CA CYS A 259 3.20 12.07 15.69
C CYS A 259 2.40 10.79 15.51
N LEU A 260 3.01 9.65 15.83
CA LEU A 260 2.33 8.36 15.76
C LEU A 260 2.64 7.52 16.99
N ASN A 261 1.63 7.27 17.80
CA ASN A 261 1.74 6.35 18.92
C ASN A 261 1.17 4.97 18.61
N PHE A 262 1.79 3.96 19.21
CA PHE A 262 1.38 2.57 19.10
C PHE A 262 0.96 2.02 20.46
N LEU A 263 -0.05 1.17 20.43
CA LEU A 263 -0.55 0.43 21.57
C LEU A 263 -0.26 -1.06 21.34
N ARG A 264 0.42 -1.71 22.29
CA ARG A 264 0.64 -3.16 22.25
C ARG A 264 -0.68 -3.91 22.15
N TYR A 265 -0.71 -4.90 21.25
CA TYR A 265 -1.86 -5.74 20.99
C TYR A 265 -1.66 -7.13 21.57
N HIS A 266 -2.71 -7.65 22.17
CA HIS A 266 -2.83 -9.01 22.67
C HIS A 266 -4.21 -9.54 22.25
N PRO A 267 -4.38 -10.84 21.96
CA PRO A 267 -5.67 -11.40 21.52
C PRO A 267 -6.87 -11.05 22.43
N SER A 268 -6.67 -10.99 23.75
CA SER A 268 -7.70 -10.59 24.72
C SER A 268 -8.10 -9.11 24.68
N LYS A 269 -7.41 -8.28 23.88
CA LYS A 269 -7.64 -6.84 23.82
C LYS A 269 -8.60 -6.51 22.69
N PRO A 270 -9.64 -5.69 22.94
CA PRO A 270 -10.56 -5.29 21.89
C PRO A 270 -9.88 -4.41 20.86
N ILE A 271 -10.20 -4.64 19.59
CA ILE A 271 -9.82 -3.82 18.45
C ILE A 271 -11.06 -3.09 17.95
N LYS A 272 -10.90 -1.81 17.57
CA LYS A 272 -11.94 -1.06 16.87
C LYS A 272 -11.85 -1.36 15.39
N LEU A 273 -12.87 -1.99 14.82
CA LEU A 273 -12.95 -2.30 13.40
C LEU A 273 -13.93 -1.35 12.71
N PRO A 274 -13.59 -0.81 11.51
CA PRO A 274 -14.46 0.10 10.78
C PRO A 274 -15.63 -0.67 10.17
N ILE A 275 -16.80 -0.04 10.12
CA ILE A 275 -18.00 -0.61 9.53
C ILE A 275 -18.12 -0.10 8.09
N ARG A 276 -18.37 -1.01 7.14
CA ARG A 276 -18.62 -0.68 5.75
C ARG A 276 -19.93 -1.31 5.30
N THR A 277 -20.74 -0.53 4.62
CA THR A 277 -22.00 -0.97 4.02
C THR A 277 -21.74 -1.93 2.86
N ILE A 278 -22.57 -2.97 2.77
CA ILE A 278 -22.66 -3.89 1.65
C ILE A 278 -24.10 -3.94 1.15
N ASN A 279 -24.30 -4.33 -0.12
CA ASN A 279 -25.63 -4.45 -0.76
C ASN A 279 -26.48 -3.17 -0.69
N GLU A 280 -25.85 -1.99 -0.81
CA GLU A 280 -26.58 -0.71 -0.79
C GLU A 280 -27.61 -0.60 -1.91
N GLU A 281 -27.33 -1.20 -3.07
CA GLU A 281 -28.21 -1.20 -4.24
C GLU A 281 -29.51 -1.99 -4.00
N GLU A 282 -29.51 -2.97 -3.09
CA GLU A 282 -30.70 -3.76 -2.75
C GLU A 282 -31.62 -3.02 -1.76
N SER A 283 -31.13 -1.96 -1.14
CA SER A 283 -31.89 -1.17 -0.19
C SER A 283 -32.93 -0.28 -0.87
N PRO A 284 -34.22 -0.38 -0.50
CA PRO A 284 -35.26 0.51 -1.04
C PRO A 284 -35.10 1.96 -0.57
N ALA A 285 -34.36 2.23 0.52
CA ALA A 285 -34.05 3.59 0.96
C ALA A 285 -32.92 4.21 0.14
N MET A 286 -31.79 3.51 -0.05
CA MET A 286 -30.66 4.02 -0.82
C MET A 286 -31.01 4.22 -2.30
N LYS A 287 -31.81 3.32 -2.88
CA LYS A 287 -32.37 3.47 -4.23
C LYS A 287 -33.18 4.76 -4.43
N ARG A 288 -33.84 5.25 -3.38
CA ARG A 288 -34.62 6.50 -3.40
C ARG A 288 -33.77 7.74 -3.05
N GLY A 289 -32.45 7.62 -3.10
CA GLY A 289 -31.52 8.69 -2.72
C GLY A 289 -31.39 8.88 -1.20
N GLY A 290 -31.78 7.89 -0.40
CA GLY A 290 -31.46 7.87 1.03
C GLY A 290 -29.97 7.66 1.28
N PHE A 291 -29.52 7.98 2.48
CA PHE A 291 -28.15 7.70 2.94
C PHE A 291 -28.16 7.22 4.39
N LEU A 292 -27.19 6.38 4.73
CA LEU A 292 -26.98 5.93 6.11
C LEU A 292 -26.10 6.94 6.85
N ALA A 293 -26.65 7.54 7.91
CA ALA A 293 -25.86 8.37 8.83
C ALA A 293 -25.32 7.49 9.95
N PHE A 294 -24.01 7.25 9.94
CA PHE A 294 -23.33 6.51 11.01
C PHE A 294 -23.29 7.33 12.30
N ALA A 295 -23.89 6.80 13.36
CA ALA A 295 -23.68 7.30 14.71
C ALA A 295 -22.30 6.84 15.21
N ASN A 296 -21.97 5.57 14.94
CA ASN A 296 -20.68 4.97 15.24
C ASN A 296 -20.11 4.34 13.98
N LYS A 297 -18.92 4.79 13.56
CA LYS A 297 -18.22 4.27 12.37
C LYS A 297 -17.39 3.03 12.64
N THR A 298 -17.14 2.73 13.92
CA THR A 298 -16.30 1.62 14.36
C THR A 298 -16.98 0.85 15.48
N ILE A 299 -16.78 -0.47 15.53
CA ILE A 299 -17.27 -1.34 16.60
C ILE A 299 -16.08 -2.05 17.27
N GLU A 300 -16.17 -2.24 18.59
CA GLU A 300 -15.16 -2.97 19.36
C GLU A 300 -15.39 -4.49 19.24
N CYS A 301 -14.39 -5.21 18.74
CA CYS A 301 -14.43 -6.65 18.54
C CYS A 301 -13.22 -7.32 19.21
N LEU A 302 -13.43 -8.56 19.64
CA LEU A 302 -12.39 -9.50 20.02
C LEU A 302 -12.13 -10.44 18.84
N ILE A 303 -10.86 -10.73 18.60
CA ILE A 303 -10.43 -11.57 17.48
C ILE A 303 -9.65 -12.73 18.08
N ASP A 304 -10.03 -13.94 17.68
CA ASP A 304 -9.35 -15.15 18.13
C ASP A 304 -7.90 -15.19 17.63
N VAL A 305 -7.05 -15.96 18.32
CA VAL A 305 -5.59 -15.99 18.08
C VAL A 305 -5.26 -16.40 16.65
N ASP A 306 -6.00 -17.37 16.10
CA ASP A 306 -5.76 -17.96 14.78
C ASP A 306 -6.61 -17.34 13.67
N ALA A 307 -7.53 -16.44 14.01
CA ALA A 307 -8.43 -15.82 13.05
C ALA A 307 -7.75 -14.73 12.24
N VAL A 308 -8.19 -14.60 10.98
CA VAL A 308 -7.80 -13.50 10.09
C VAL A 308 -8.42 -12.21 10.59
N ILE A 309 -7.62 -11.15 10.69
CA ILE A 309 -8.10 -9.83 11.11
C ILE A 309 -8.79 -9.17 9.92
N PRO A 310 -10.13 -8.97 9.94
CA PRO A 310 -10.83 -8.36 8.82
C PRO A 310 -10.49 -6.88 8.70
N GLU A 311 -10.49 -6.35 7.47
CA GLU A 311 -10.20 -4.93 7.24
C GLU A 311 -11.39 -4.03 7.62
N PHE A 312 -12.60 -4.55 7.50
CA PHE A 312 -13.85 -3.89 7.85
C PHE A 312 -14.91 -4.93 8.24
N ILE A 313 -15.95 -4.49 8.93
CA ILE A 313 -17.14 -5.29 9.23
C ILE A 313 -18.26 -4.92 8.24
N PRO A 314 -18.75 -5.88 7.45
CA PRO A 314 -19.87 -5.65 6.55
C PRO A 314 -21.17 -5.38 7.31
N LEU A 315 -21.86 -4.32 6.91
CA LEU A 315 -23.20 -3.96 7.38
C LEU A 315 -24.22 -4.23 6.27
N GLU A 316 -25.16 -5.12 6.55
CA GLU A 316 -26.19 -5.54 5.59
C GLU A 316 -27.24 -4.43 5.39
N CYS A 317 -27.29 -3.88 4.17
CA CYS A 317 -28.21 -2.80 3.83
C CYS A 317 -29.52 -3.27 3.17
N THR A 318 -29.64 -4.55 2.86
CA THR A 318 -30.81 -5.10 2.17
C THR A 318 -32.09 -4.87 2.98
N GLY A 319 -33.13 -4.41 2.29
CA GLY A 319 -34.44 -4.14 2.87
C GLY A 319 -34.55 -2.94 3.82
N LEU A 320 -33.50 -2.12 3.99
CA LEU A 320 -33.58 -0.90 4.82
C LEU A 320 -34.57 0.12 4.26
N ARG A 321 -35.48 0.63 5.11
CA ARG A 321 -36.46 1.67 4.80
C ARG A 321 -36.01 3.03 5.36
N GLN A 322 -36.66 4.09 4.88
CA GLN A 322 -36.40 5.44 5.42
C GLN A 322 -36.82 5.51 6.89
N LYS A 323 -36.02 6.19 7.71
CA LYS A 323 -36.17 6.32 9.17
C LYS A 323 -35.92 5.02 9.96
N ASP A 324 -35.44 3.95 9.31
CA ASP A 324 -35.01 2.76 10.04
C ASP A 324 -33.76 3.06 10.87
N VAL A 325 -33.73 2.44 12.06
CA VAL A 325 -32.61 2.49 12.99
C VAL A 325 -31.78 1.21 12.82
N VAL A 326 -30.51 1.38 12.48
CA VAL A 326 -29.59 0.27 12.25
C VAL A 326 -28.84 -0.03 13.54
N ARG A 327 -29.08 -1.24 14.08
CA ARG A 327 -28.40 -1.79 15.25
C ARG A 327 -27.32 -2.79 14.85
N ARG A 328 -26.54 -3.25 15.83
CA ARG A 328 -25.47 -4.23 15.63
C ARG A 328 -25.93 -5.58 15.06
N ASP A 329 -27.21 -5.96 15.20
CA ASP A 329 -27.72 -7.27 14.76
C ASP A 329 -27.67 -7.45 13.24
N ARG A 330 -27.60 -6.34 12.49
CA ARG A 330 -27.43 -6.34 11.03
C ARG A 330 -25.96 -6.44 10.59
N LEU A 331 -25.00 -6.48 11.52
CA LEU A 331 -23.60 -6.66 11.18
C LEU A 331 -23.31 -8.13 10.89
N VAL A 332 -22.67 -8.39 9.76
CA VAL A 332 -22.22 -9.73 9.40
C VAL A 332 -20.82 -9.94 9.96
N LEU A 333 -20.71 -10.80 10.97
CA LEU A 333 -19.44 -11.07 11.64
C LEU A 333 -18.69 -12.19 10.90
N PRO A 334 -17.42 -11.96 10.49
CA PRO A 334 -16.59 -13.00 9.91
C PRO A 334 -16.18 -14.06 10.95
N GLN A 335 -15.70 -15.21 10.49
CA GLN A 335 -15.30 -16.32 11.35
C GLN A 335 -14.19 -15.90 12.33
N GLY A 336 -14.33 -16.27 13.61
CA GLY A 336 -13.35 -15.97 14.67
C GLY A 336 -13.33 -14.51 15.14
N VAL A 337 -14.34 -13.71 14.75
CA VAL A 337 -14.55 -12.34 15.26
C VAL A 337 -15.81 -12.29 16.10
N THR A 338 -15.64 -11.90 17.35
CA THR A 338 -16.75 -11.73 18.30
C THR A 338 -16.88 -10.26 18.70
N ILE A 339 -18.11 -9.80 18.92
CA ILE A 339 -18.34 -8.45 19.42
C ILE A 339 -17.93 -8.41 20.89
N HIS A 340 -17.21 -7.35 21.29
CA HIS A 340 -16.76 -7.21 22.67
C HIS A 340 -17.96 -7.07 23.63
N PRO A 341 -17.99 -7.73 24.81
CA PRO A 341 -19.16 -7.72 25.71
C PRO A 341 -19.61 -6.35 26.23
N ARG A 342 -18.72 -5.34 26.19
CA ARG A 342 -19.07 -3.95 26.53
C ARG A 342 -20.04 -3.32 25.54
N VAL A 343 -20.08 -3.83 24.31
CA VAL A 343 -21.02 -3.39 23.29
C VAL A 343 -22.35 -4.09 23.54
N GLY A 344 -23.30 -3.36 24.13
CA GLY A 344 -24.62 -3.88 24.46
C GLY A 344 -25.46 -4.25 23.23
N GLU A 345 -26.56 -4.95 23.45
CA GLU A 345 -27.41 -5.44 22.37
C GLU A 345 -28.04 -4.32 21.54
N ASP A 346 -28.42 -3.23 22.22
CA ASP A 346 -29.02 -2.03 21.62
C ASP A 346 -28.00 -1.09 20.96
N TYR A 347 -26.79 -1.55 20.67
CA TYR A 347 -25.74 -0.70 20.10
C TYR A 347 -26.18 -0.10 18.75
N LEU A 348 -26.29 1.23 18.72
CA LEU A 348 -26.67 2.00 17.55
C LEU A 348 -25.47 2.14 16.59
N VAL A 349 -25.61 1.59 15.39
CA VAL A 349 -24.63 1.77 14.31
C VAL A 349 -24.94 3.05 13.54
N GLY A 350 -26.21 3.27 13.20
CA GLY A 350 -26.64 4.47 12.49
C GLY A 350 -28.13 4.52 12.22
N SER A 351 -28.57 5.54 11.50
CA SER A 351 -29.96 5.73 11.10
C SER A 351 -30.06 6.07 9.62
N VAL A 352 -31.10 5.55 8.96
CA VAL A 352 -31.34 5.76 7.53
C VAL A 352 -32.14 7.03 7.34
N PHE A 353 -31.56 8.01 6.65
CA PHE A 353 -32.24 9.23 6.26
C PHE A 353 -32.67 9.15 4.79
N GLY A 354 -33.85 9.67 4.47
CA GLY A 354 -34.26 9.92 3.08
C GLY A 354 -33.75 11.27 2.61
N ALA A 355 -33.39 11.39 1.33
CA ALA A 355 -33.22 12.70 0.72
C ALA A 355 -34.55 13.47 0.75
N LYS A 356 -34.51 14.73 1.19
CA LYS A 356 -35.63 15.65 0.97
C LYS A 356 -35.65 16.02 -0.51
N GLY A 357 -36.47 15.32 -1.31
CA GLY A 357 -36.63 15.63 -2.73
C GLY A 357 -37.80 14.88 -3.39
N GLY A 358 -38.95 15.55 -3.50
CA GLY A 358 -39.85 15.41 -4.66
C GLY A 358 -40.81 14.23 -4.74
N GLY A 359 -41.42 13.77 -3.63
CA GLY A 359 -42.53 12.80 -3.67
C GLY A 359 -43.75 13.34 -2.94
N ALA A 360 -44.88 13.46 -3.64
CA ALA A 360 -46.14 14.00 -3.17
C ALA A 360 -46.48 13.56 -1.75
N VAL A 361 -46.71 14.54 -0.88
CA VAL A 361 -47.34 14.33 0.42
C VAL A 361 -48.77 13.89 0.13
N VAL A 362 -49.01 12.58 0.11
CA VAL A 362 -50.36 12.07 0.38
C VAL A 362 -50.52 12.22 1.88
N VAL A 363 -51.12 13.35 2.28
CA VAL A 363 -51.63 13.52 3.62
C VAL A 363 -52.83 12.57 3.71
N GLU A 364 -52.66 11.43 4.36
CA GLU A 364 -53.80 10.76 4.97
C GLU A 364 -54.20 11.63 6.16
N GLU A 365 -55.20 12.49 5.95
CA GLU A 365 -55.89 13.17 7.03
C GLU A 365 -56.66 12.11 7.82
N GLU A 366 -56.16 11.76 9.00
CA GLU A 366 -56.96 11.07 10.01
C GLU A 366 -58.07 12.02 10.49
N ASP A 367 -59.28 11.67 10.12
CA ASP A 367 -60.55 12.30 10.49
C ASP A 367 -60.77 12.22 12.02
N GLU A 368 -60.32 13.23 12.76
CA GLU A 368 -60.60 13.36 14.20
C GLU A 368 -62.06 13.78 14.43
N LYS A 369 -62.97 12.81 14.41
CA LYS A 369 -64.39 13.00 14.75
C LYS A 369 -64.56 13.41 16.21
N LYS A 370 -64.88 14.70 16.39
CA LYS A 370 -65.76 15.31 17.41
C LYS A 370 -66.36 14.33 18.44
N LYS A 371 -65.98 14.51 19.71
CA LYS A 371 -66.90 14.34 20.85
C LYS A 371 -66.39 15.13 22.05
N LYS A 372 -67.05 16.26 22.35
CA LYS A 372 -67.51 16.58 23.71
C LYS A 372 -68.61 17.63 23.64
N LYS A 373 -69.75 17.21 24.18
CA LYS A 373 -70.86 18.05 24.64
C LYS A 373 -70.42 18.90 25.82
#